data_AF-A0A950HMZ3-F1
#
_entry.id   AF-A0A950HMZ3-F1
#
_cell.length_a   1.000
_cell.length_b   1.000
_cell.length_c   1.000
_cell.angle_alpha   90.00
_cell.angle_beta   90.00
_cell.angle_gamma   90.00
#
_symmetry.space_group_name_H-M   'P 1'
#
loop_
_entity.id
_entity.type
_entity.pdbx_description
1 polymer ?
#
loop_
_entity_poly.entity_id
_entity_poly.type
_entity_poly.pdbx_seq_one_letter_code
_entity_poly.pdbx_strand_id
1 'polypeptide(L)'
;MARATVLAAKDPGGSMLLAVEAFHYQPTVETRGALLSSQGQYFAGQLTGHRDIVYGVAFSPDGRTLATGGADHTIRLWDPDTTRVTDRLCHIIGRPSRADWARLIPDLPYQPTCH
;
A
#
# COMPACT_ATOMS: atom_id res chain seq x y z
N MET A 1 -9.09 26.04 0.22
CA MET A 1 -7.95 25.47 -0.54
C MET A 1 -6.76 25.08 0.35
N ALA A 2 -6.29 25.89 1.30
CA ALA A 2 -5.11 25.58 2.12
C ALA A 2 -5.18 24.30 3.00
N ARG A 3 -6.38 23.86 3.43
CA ARG A 3 -6.54 22.63 4.25
C ARG A 3 -6.41 21.33 3.44
N ALA A 4 -6.78 21.35 2.15
CA ALA A 4 -6.78 20.15 1.30
C ALA A 4 -5.36 19.77 0.84
N THR A 5 -4.51 20.76 0.57
CA THR A 5 -3.11 20.54 0.17
C THR A 5 -2.25 20.00 1.32
N VAL A 6 -2.57 20.37 2.57
CA VAL A 6 -1.88 19.83 3.76
C VAL A 6 -2.18 18.35 3.98
N LEU A 7 -3.42 17.92 3.71
CA LEU A 7 -3.78 16.50 3.79
C LEU A 7 -3.07 15.70 2.70
N ALA A 8 -3.05 16.19 1.45
CA ALA A 8 -2.33 15.55 0.35
C ALA A 8 -0.84 15.33 0.64
N ALA A 9 -0.20 16.28 1.33
CA ALA A 9 1.21 16.15 1.68
C ALA A 9 1.49 15.20 2.88
N LYS A 10 0.56 15.10 3.84
CA LYS A 10 0.74 14.28 5.05
C LYS A 10 0.20 12.86 4.93
N ASP A 11 -0.87 12.70 4.14
CA ASP A 11 -1.55 11.43 3.90
C ASP A 11 -2.05 11.39 2.43
N PRO A 12 -1.14 11.06 1.48
CA PRO A 12 -1.50 10.94 0.08
C PRO A 12 -2.57 9.87 -0.18
N GLY A 13 -2.54 8.77 0.60
CA GLY A 13 -3.49 7.66 0.46
C GLY A 13 -4.90 8.03 0.89
N GLY A 14 -5.05 8.63 2.07
CA GLY A 14 -6.33 9.16 2.53
C GLY A 14 -6.87 10.25 1.60
N SER A 15 -5.99 11.10 1.07
CA SER A 15 -6.37 12.13 0.08
C SER A 15 -6.88 11.53 -1.23
N MET A 16 -6.26 10.47 -1.73
CA MET A 16 -6.70 9.75 -2.91
C MET A 16 -8.05 9.05 -2.69
N LEU A 17 -8.23 8.37 -1.56
CA LEU A 17 -9.50 7.71 -1.23
C LEU A 17 -10.66 8.72 -1.17
N LEU A 18 -10.43 9.87 -0.52
CA LEU A 18 -11.41 10.95 -0.48
C LEU A 18 -11.72 11.52 -1.88
N ALA A 19 -10.72 11.62 -2.76
CA ALA A 19 -10.93 12.06 -4.14
C ALA A 19 -11.76 11.05 -4.96
N VAL A 20 -11.51 9.74 -4.78
CA VAL A 20 -12.32 8.67 -5.38
C VAL A 20 -13.76 8.71 -4.87
N GLU A 21 -13.96 8.84 -3.56
CA GLU A 21 -15.28 8.91 -2.93
C GLU A 21 -16.06 10.14 -3.41
N ALA A 22 -15.43 11.31 -3.45
CA ALA A 22 -16.05 12.53 -3.97
C ALA A 22 -16.45 12.40 -5.45
N PHE A 23 -15.62 11.75 -6.28
CA PHE A 23 -15.93 11.49 -7.68
C PHE A 23 -17.10 10.52 -7.84
N HIS A 24 -17.17 9.46 -7.03
CA HIS A 24 -18.30 8.53 -7.02
C HIS A 24 -19.60 9.18 -6.55
N TYR A 25 -19.54 10.07 -5.56
CA TYR A 25 -20.71 10.80 -5.06
C TYR A 25 -21.21 11.82 -6.09
N GLN A 26 -20.30 12.63 -6.65
CA GLN A 26 -20.66 13.65 -7.62
C GLN A 26 -19.53 13.90 -8.64
N PRO A 27 -19.65 13.38 -9.87
CA PRO A 27 -18.64 13.57 -10.90
C PRO A 27 -18.74 14.97 -11.51
N THR A 28 -17.89 15.89 -11.05
CA THR A 28 -17.75 17.26 -11.56
C THR A 28 -16.33 17.47 -12.12
N VAL A 29 -16.08 18.64 -12.73
CA VAL A 29 -14.74 19.01 -13.21
C VAL A 29 -13.75 19.08 -12.04
N GLU A 30 -14.21 19.58 -10.89
CA GLU A 30 -13.42 19.70 -9.67
C GLU A 30 -13.05 18.32 -9.08
N THR A 31 -14.01 17.39 -8.95
CA THR A 31 -13.72 16.06 -8.40
C THR A 31 -12.87 15.21 -9.36
N ARG A 32 -13.06 15.38 -10.67
CA ARG A 32 -12.17 14.78 -11.68
C ARG A 32 -10.76 15.36 -11.63
N GLY A 33 -10.61 16.67 -11.45
CA GLY A 33 -9.31 17.33 -11.30
C GLY A 33 -8.57 16.91 -10.02
N ALA A 34 -9.30 16.74 -8.91
CA ALA A 34 -8.74 16.21 -7.67
C ALA A 34 -8.25 14.75 -7.83
N LEU A 35 -9.04 13.89 -8.48
CA LEU A 35 -8.67 12.51 -8.76
C LEU A 35 -7.39 12.41 -9.61
N LEU A 36 -7.31 13.18 -10.70
CA LEU A 36 -6.12 13.21 -11.57
C LEU A 36 -4.90 13.75 -10.84
N SER A 37 -5.07 14.74 -9.97
CA SER A 37 -3.98 15.34 -9.19
C SER A 37 -3.47 14.40 -8.08
N SER A 38 -4.32 13.49 -7.56
CA SER A 38 -3.91 12.47 -6.59
C SER A 38 -3.06 11.35 -7.22
N GLN A 39 -3.25 11.05 -8.52
CA GLN A 39 -2.46 10.05 -9.23
C GLN A 39 -0.98 10.43 -9.40
N GLY A 40 -0.67 11.73 -9.35
CA GLY A 40 0.71 12.24 -9.42
C GLY A 40 1.45 12.24 -8.08
N GLN A 41 0.78 11.85 -6.99
CA GLN A 41 1.39 11.80 -5.65
C GLN A 41 2.03 10.43 -5.46
N TYR A 42 3.34 10.42 -5.21
CA TYR A 42 4.04 9.20 -4.86
C TYR A 42 3.52 8.69 -3.52
N PHE A 43 2.82 7.56 -3.52
CA PHE A 43 2.53 6.83 -2.29
C PHE A 43 3.82 6.15 -1.83
N ALA A 44 4.44 6.67 -0.79
CA ALA A 44 5.68 6.11 -0.25
C ALA A 44 5.37 5.02 0.77
N GLY A 45 5.30 3.77 0.29
CA GLY A 45 5.47 2.59 1.15
C GLY A 45 6.94 2.16 1.14
N GLN A 46 7.51 1.83 2.30
CA GLN A 46 8.89 1.34 2.39
C GLN A 46 8.91 -0.18 2.55
N LEU A 47 9.50 -0.89 1.59
CA LEU A 47 9.76 -2.33 1.72
C LEU A 47 11.01 -2.52 2.58
N THR A 48 10.81 -2.85 3.86
CA THR A 48 11.89 -2.96 4.85
C THR A 48 12.50 -4.35 4.89
N GLY A 49 13.82 -4.42 5.00
CA GLY A 49 14.51 -5.67 5.30
C GLY A 49 15.83 -5.87 4.57
N HIS A 50 16.03 -5.24 3.41
CA HIS A 50 17.37 -5.16 2.85
C HIS A 50 18.27 -4.39 3.83
N ARG A 51 19.47 -4.92 4.09
CA ARG A 51 20.41 -4.32 5.05
C ARG A 51 21.44 -3.41 4.38
N ASP A 52 21.36 -3.28 3.07
CA ASP A 52 22.26 -2.49 2.24
C ASP A 52 21.55 -2.09 0.92
N ILE A 53 22.25 -1.36 0.04
CA ILE A 53 21.76 -0.79 -1.22
C ILE A 53 21.01 -1.83 -2.05
N VAL A 54 19.81 -1.47 -2.52
CA VAL A 54 19.06 -2.27 -3.50
C VAL A 54 19.54 -1.93 -4.90
N TYR A 55 19.97 -2.94 -5.67
CA TYR A 55 20.47 -2.76 -7.04
C TYR A 55 19.43 -3.02 -8.12
N GLY A 56 18.39 -3.78 -7.81
CA GLY A 56 17.40 -4.19 -8.81
C GLY A 56 16.03 -4.46 -8.23
N VAL A 57 15.03 -4.22 -9.06
CA VAL A 57 13.62 -4.47 -8.79
C VAL A 57 12.96 -5.04 -10.05
N ALA A 58 12.15 -6.07 -9.91
CA ALA A 58 11.41 -6.68 -11.01
C ALA A 58 10.08 -7.24 -10.53
N PHE A 59 9.00 -6.97 -11.27
CA PHE A 59 7.73 -7.68 -11.09
C PHE A 59 7.75 -8.99 -11.89
N SER A 60 7.08 -10.01 -11.37
CA SER A 60 6.72 -11.18 -12.16
C SER A 60 5.77 -10.77 -13.30
N PRO A 61 5.74 -11.49 -14.44
CA PRO A 61 4.86 -11.15 -15.56
C PRO A 61 3.37 -11.10 -15.20
N ASP A 62 2.96 -11.86 -14.18
CA ASP A 62 1.58 -11.87 -13.65
C ASP A 62 1.32 -10.78 -12.59
N GLY A 63 2.32 -9.98 -12.24
CA GLY A 63 2.24 -8.91 -11.23
C GLY A 63 2.10 -9.40 -9.78
N ARG A 64 2.08 -10.71 -9.52
CA ARG A 64 1.81 -11.28 -8.19
C ARG A 64 3.01 -11.29 -7.26
N THR A 65 4.21 -11.11 -7.79
CA THR A 65 5.44 -11.12 -7.01
C THR A 65 6.32 -9.97 -7.43
N LEU A 66 6.84 -9.23 -6.46
CA LEU A 66 7.92 -8.28 -6.65
C LEU A 66 9.20 -8.92 -6.12
N ALA A 67 10.27 -8.90 -6.90
CA ALA A 67 11.60 -9.29 -6.48
C ALA A 67 12.49 -8.05 -6.31
N THR A 68 13.24 -8.00 -5.21
CA THR A 68 14.29 -6.99 -4.98
C THR A 68 15.60 -7.69 -4.67
N GLY A 69 16.71 -7.19 -5.24
CA GLY A 69 18.06 -7.71 -5.00
C GLY A 69 18.99 -6.62 -4.48
N GLY A 70 19.77 -6.91 -3.44
CA GLY A 70 20.59 -5.92 -2.76
C GLY A 70 22.05 -6.33 -2.52
N ALA A 71 22.86 -5.35 -2.12
CA ALA A 71 24.25 -5.50 -1.72
C ALA A 71 24.43 -6.37 -0.45
N ASP A 72 23.34 -6.60 0.30
CA ASP A 72 23.31 -7.55 1.40
C ASP A 72 23.35 -9.02 0.96
N HIS A 73 23.58 -9.27 -0.33
CA HIS A 73 23.65 -10.58 -0.98
C HIS A 73 22.37 -11.40 -0.85
N THR A 74 21.22 -10.74 -0.66
CA THR A 74 19.92 -11.39 -0.63
C THR A 74 19.02 -10.96 -1.78
N ILE A 75 18.12 -11.86 -2.15
CA ILE A 75 16.93 -11.56 -2.94
C ILE A 75 15.74 -11.64 -1.99
N ARG A 76 14.87 -10.65 -2.02
CA ARG A 76 13.61 -10.63 -1.27
C ARG A 76 12.44 -10.68 -2.23
N LEU A 77 11.45 -11.49 -1.88
CA LEU A 77 10.19 -11.60 -2.60
C LEU A 77 9.10 -10.96 -1.78
N TRP A 78 8.27 -10.17 -2.47
CA TRP A 78 7.16 -9.45 -1.88
C TRP A 78 5.87 -9.81 -2.60
N ASP A 79 4.81 -9.90 -1.82
CA ASP A 79 3.46 -9.97 -2.34
C ASP A 79 2.85 -8.56 -2.21
N PRO A 80 2.63 -7.84 -3.31
CA PRO A 80 2.11 -6.47 -3.27
C PRO A 80 0.60 -6.41 -2.96
N ASP A 81 -0.11 -7.54 -3.01
CA ASP A 81 -1.55 -7.61 -2.78
C ASP A 81 -1.84 -7.90 -1.30
N THR A 82 -2.07 -6.83 -0.55
CA THR A 82 -2.34 -6.90 0.89
C THR A 82 -3.57 -7.75 1.20
N THR A 83 -4.61 -7.72 0.37
CA THR A 83 -5.82 -8.53 0.53
C THR A 83 -5.48 -10.01 0.45
N ARG A 84 -4.73 -10.40 -0.59
CA ARG A 84 -4.30 -11.79 -0.77
C ARG A 84 -3.37 -12.26 0.34
N VAL A 85 -2.49 -11.38 0.85
CA VAL A 85 -1.61 -11.68 1.98
C VAL A 85 -2.43 -11.93 3.25
N THR A 86 -3.39 -11.05 3.55
CA THR A 86 -4.24 -11.18 4.74
C THR A 86 -5.13 -12.42 4.67
N ASP A 87 -5.70 -12.73 3.50
CA ASP A 87 -6.50 -13.94 3.29
C ASP A 87 -5.66 -15.20 3.51
N ARG A 88 -4.41 -15.21 3.01
CA ARG A 88 -3.50 -16.34 3.25
C ARG A 88 -3.15 -16.50 4.71
N LEU A 89 -2.90 -15.40 5.43
CA LEU A 89 -2.67 -15.44 6.87
C LEU A 89 -3.89 -16.01 7.61
N CYS A 90 -5.10 -15.57 7.24
CA CYS A 90 -6.34 -16.13 7.76
C CYS A 90 -6.43 -17.65 7.57
N HIS A 91 -6.03 -18.18 6.41
CA HIS A 91 -6.01 -19.62 6.17
C HIS A 91 -4.95 -20.37 7.00
N ILE A 92 -3.80 -19.76 7.29
CA ILE A 92 -2.68 -20.42 7.97
C ILE A 92 -2.84 -20.41 9.49
N ILE A 93 -3.19 -19.26 10.07
CA ILE A 93 -3.23 -19.07 11.53
C ILE A 93 -4.64 -18.78 12.06
N GLY A 94 -5.66 -18.76 11.21
CA GLY A 94 -6.99 -18.28 11.57
C GLY A 94 -7.03 -16.75 11.68
N ARG A 95 -8.08 -16.21 12.31
CA ARG A 95 -8.24 -14.76 12.46
C ARG A 95 -7.12 -14.17 13.33
N PRO A 96 -6.24 -13.31 12.77
CA PRO A 96 -5.10 -12.79 13.52
C PRO A 96 -5.55 -11.85 14.64
N SER A 97 -4.93 -12.01 15.82
CA SER A 97 -5.10 -11.05 16.92
C SER A 97 -4.46 -9.71 16.55
N ARG A 98 -4.77 -8.65 17.31
CA ARG A 98 -4.08 -7.35 17.15
C ARG A 98 -2.56 -7.47 17.35
N ALA A 99 -2.13 -8.36 18.24
CA ALA A 99 -0.71 -8.59 18.50
C ALA A 99 -0.03 -9.29 17.31
N ASP A 100 -0.69 -10.30 16.72
CA ASP A 100 -0.20 -10.98 15.52
C ASP A 100 -0.11 -10.00 14.35
N TRP A 101 -1.12 -9.15 14.18
CA TRP A 101 -1.13 -8.13 13.13
C TRP A 101 0.00 -7.12 13.27
N ALA A 102 0.22 -6.59 14.49
CA ALA A 102 1.32 -5.67 14.74
C ALA A 102 2.70 -6.29 14.48
N ARG A 103 2.81 -7.62 14.61
CA ARG A 103 4.05 -8.36 14.33
C ARG A 103 4.23 -8.68 12.85
N LEU A 104 3.17 -9.08 12.16
CA LEU A 104 3.21 -9.60 10.79
C LEU A 104 3.01 -8.50 9.74
N ILE A 105 2.25 -7.46 10.07
CA ILE A 105 1.83 -6.39 9.16
C ILE A 105 1.86 -5.04 9.91
N PRO A 106 3.04 -4.57 10.36
CA PRO A 106 3.15 -3.40 11.22
C PRO A 106 2.73 -2.09 10.54
N ASP A 107 2.83 -2.04 9.21
CA ASP A 107 2.63 -0.81 8.43
C ASP A 107 1.16 -0.59 8.01
N LEU A 108 0.27 -1.55 8.28
CA LEU A 108 -1.16 -1.44 7.94
C LEU A 108 -2.04 -1.30 9.19
N PRO A 109 -3.12 -0.49 9.11
CA PRO A 109 -4.12 -0.45 10.16
C PRO A 109 -4.73 -1.85 10.37
N TYR A 110 -5.05 -2.19 11.61
CA TYR A 110 -5.66 -3.49 11.93
C TYR A 110 -6.99 -3.66 11.21
N GLN A 111 -7.02 -4.58 10.24
CA GLN A 111 -8.22 -4.94 9.48
C GLN A 111 -8.29 -6.47 9.31
N PRO A 112 -8.71 -7.21 10.35
CA PRO A 112 -8.80 -8.67 10.28
C PRO A 112 -10.02 -9.10 9.46
N THR A 113 -9.93 -9.00 8.14
CA THR A 113 -10.90 -9.60 7.23
C THR A 113 -10.45 -11.02 6.93
N CYS A 114 -11.04 -11.99 7.64
CA CYS A 114 -11.10 -13.36 7.14
C CYS A 114 -12.49 -13.50 6.51
N HIS A 115 -12.54 -13.53 5.19
CA HIS A 115 -13.77 -13.73 4.42
C HIS A 115 -14.09 -15.22 4.26
#